data_AF-A0A1Z2XRX1-F1
#
_entry.id   AF-A0A1Z2XRX1-F1
#
_cell.length_a   1.000
_cell.length_b   1.000
_cell.length_c   1.000
_cell.angle_alpha   90.00
_cell.angle_beta   90.00
_cell.angle_gamma   90.00
#
_symmetry.space_group_name_H-M   'P 1'
#
loop_
_entity.id
_entity.type
_entity.pdbx_description
1 polymer ?
#
loop_
_entity_poly.entity_id
_entity_poly.type
_entity_poly.pdbx_seq_one_letter_code
_entity_poly.pdbx_strand_id
1 'polypeptide(L)'
;MDGDTPKRKIPGGLILKLAIFCLTAVVVLSLVEHQVQLVEKQEQLRVLQGQLEQQDMRNKELRAAMDGEEGLRSYAEKRAREDLDYVRPNERVFVDGGE
;
A
#
# COMPACT_ATOMS: atom_id res chain seq x y z
N MET A 1 -30.86 -36.81 53.95
CA MET A 1 -30.17 -37.37 52.75
C MET A 1 -29.24 -36.28 52.29
N ASP A 2 -28.11 -36.15 52.98
CA ASP A 2 -27.19 -35.05 52.80
C ASP A 2 -26.14 -35.45 51.76
N GLY A 3 -26.33 -34.92 50.56
CA GLY A 3 -25.43 -35.14 49.43
C GLY A 3 -24.16 -34.32 49.62
N ASP A 4 -23.12 -34.94 50.14
CA ASP A 4 -21.78 -34.37 50.12
C ASP A 4 -21.15 -34.63 48.74
N THR A 5 -20.91 -33.57 47.97
CA THR A 5 -20.20 -33.66 46.70
C THR A 5 -18.74 -33.24 46.92
N PRO A 6 -17.75 -34.06 46.56
CA PRO A 6 -16.36 -33.76 46.86
C PRO A 6 -15.87 -32.61 45.98
N LYS A 7 -15.69 -31.42 46.56
CA LYS A 7 -14.97 -30.30 45.93
C LYS A 7 -13.52 -30.70 45.69
N ARG A 8 -13.20 -31.14 44.46
CA ARG A 8 -11.82 -31.41 44.03
C ARG A 8 -11.01 -30.12 44.11
N LYS A 9 -10.08 -30.07 45.08
CA LYS A 9 -9.09 -29.00 45.20
C LYS A 9 -8.08 -29.14 44.07
N ILE A 10 -8.15 -28.26 43.08
CA ILE A 10 -7.14 -28.16 42.04
C ILE A 10 -5.84 -27.69 42.73
N PRO A 11 -4.70 -28.36 42.55
CA PRO A 11 -3.46 -27.94 43.17
C PRO A 11 -3.08 -26.57 42.62
N GLY A 12 -2.90 -25.57 43.49
CA GLY A 12 -2.66 -24.17 43.10
C GLY A 12 -1.49 -23.97 42.13
N GLY A 13 -0.52 -24.88 42.11
CA GLY A 13 0.58 -24.88 41.15
C GLY A 13 0.16 -25.14 39.69
N LEU A 14 -0.93 -25.86 39.44
CA LEU A 14 -1.47 -26.04 38.07
C LEU A 14 -2.16 -24.77 37.57
N ILE A 15 -2.89 -24.08 38.45
CA ILE A 15 -3.55 -22.81 38.11
C ILE A 15 -2.51 -21.74 37.80
N LEU A 16 -1.43 -21.66 38.59
CA LEU A 16 -0.35 -20.70 38.35
C LEU A 16 0.38 -20.97 37.03
N LYS A 17 0.70 -22.25 36.73
CA LYS A 17 1.31 -22.63 35.44
C LYS A 17 0.41 -22.33 34.26
N LEU A 18 -0.89 -22.58 34.39
CA LEU A 18 -1.88 -22.25 33.37
C LEU A 18 -1.99 -20.73 33.17
N ALA A 19 -2.00 -19.94 34.25
CA ALA A 19 -2.03 -18.49 34.19
C ALA A 19 -0.80 -17.92 33.46
N ILE A 20 0.40 -18.42 33.80
CA ILE A 20 1.64 -18.04 33.11
C ILE A 20 1.58 -18.43 31.63
N PHE A 21 1.10 -19.64 31.31
CA PHE A 21 0.96 -20.09 29.93
C PHE A 21 0.00 -19.20 29.12
N CYS A 22 -1.18 -18.89 29.66
CA CYS A 22 -2.13 -17.98 29.02
C CYS A 22 -1.54 -16.59 28.81
N LEU A 23 -0.81 -16.06 29.80
CA LEU A 23 -0.15 -14.76 29.67
C LEU A 23 0.90 -14.77 28.56
N THR A 24 1.72 -15.82 28.47
CA THR A 24 2.69 -15.96 27.37
C THR A 24 2.04 -16.11 26.01
N ALA A 25 0.92 -16.84 25.92
CA ALA A 25 0.19 -17.02 24.68
C ALA A 25 -0.39 -15.69 24.16
N VAL A 26 -0.96 -14.86 25.04
CA VAL A 26 -1.46 -13.52 24.68
C VAL A 26 -0.34 -12.65 24.12
N VAL A 27 0.84 -12.64 24.76
CA VAL A 27 2.00 -11.86 24.28
C VAL A 27 2.45 -12.31 22.89
N VAL A 28 2.49 -13.62 22.64
CA VAL A 28 2.86 -14.17 21.32
C VAL A 28 1.83 -13.80 20.26
N LEU A 29 0.53 -13.87 20.57
CA LEU A 29 -0.54 -13.48 19.64
C LEU A 29 -0.46 -11.99 19.28
N SER A 30 -0.27 -11.11 20.27
CA SER A 30 -0.11 -9.67 20.04
C SER A 30 1.13 -9.35 19.20
N LEU A 31 2.22 -10.11 19.35
CA LEU A 31 3.43 -9.93 18.55
C LEU A 31 3.19 -10.23 17.06
N VAL A 32 2.33 -11.22 16.75
CA VAL A 32 1.94 -11.53 15.36
C VAL A 32 1.09 -10.41 14.76
N GLU A 33 0.17 -9.83 15.53
CA GLU A 33 -0.63 -8.67 15.07
C GLU A 33 0.25 -7.44 14.76
N HIS A 34 1.32 -7.22 15.52
CA HIS A 34 2.25 -6.12 15.25
C HIS A 34 3.04 -6.29 13.94
N GLN A 35 3.33 -7.53 13.51
CA GLN A 35 4.01 -7.79 12.25
C GLN A 35 3.13 -7.43 11.04
N VAL A 36 1.82 -7.66 11.12
CA VAL A 36 0.86 -7.29 10.08
C VAL A 36 0.79 -5.77 9.92
N GLN A 37 0.72 -5.04 11.04
CA GLN A 37 0.74 -3.58 11.01
C GLN A 37 2.07 -3.03 10.45
N LEU A 38 3.19 -3.69 10.73
CA LEU A 38 4.49 -3.28 10.21
C LEU A 38 4.56 -3.41 8.67
N VAL A 39 4.05 -4.52 8.13
CA VAL A 39 4.00 -4.75 6.67
C VAL A 39 3.03 -3.77 6.00
N GLU A 40 1.85 -3.57 6.58
CA GLU A 40 0.86 -2.62 6.05
C GLU A 40 1.41 -1.19 6.00
N LYS A 41 2.14 -0.76 7.05
CA LYS A 41 2.77 0.57 7.09
C LYS A 41 3.90 0.69 6.08
N GLN A 42 4.70 -0.37 5.87
CA GLN A 42 5.73 -0.39 4.83
C GLN A 42 5.13 -0.34 3.43
N GLU A 43 4.03 -1.03 3.19
CA GLU A 43 3.30 -0.99 1.93
C GLU A 43 2.71 0.40 1.67
N GLN A 44 2.05 0.99 2.67
CA GLN A 44 1.54 2.37 2.59
C GLN A 44 2.66 3.37 2.28
N LEU A 45 3.82 3.24 2.94
CA LEU A 45 4.98 4.08 2.64
C LEU A 45 5.50 3.88 1.21
N ARG A 46 5.56 2.63 0.74
CA ARG A 46 6.00 2.32 -0.63
C ARG A 46 5.05 2.89 -1.68
N VAL A 47 3.74 2.76 -1.46
CA VAL A 47 2.71 3.36 -2.33
C VAL A 47 2.85 4.87 -2.35
N LEU A 48 2.98 5.50 -1.18
CA LEU A 48 3.07 6.96 -1.08
C LEU A 48 4.37 7.49 -1.70
N GLN A 49 5.49 6.78 -1.52
CA GLN A 49 6.75 7.11 -2.19
C GLN A 49 6.63 6.98 -3.72
N GLY A 50 6.00 5.92 -4.21
CA GLY A 50 5.77 5.76 -5.66
C GLY A 50 4.89 6.88 -6.23
N GLN A 51 3.84 7.29 -5.52
CA GLN A 51 3.01 8.43 -5.92
C GLN A 51 3.80 9.75 -5.92
N LEU A 52 4.66 9.95 -4.91
CA LEU A 52 5.50 11.14 -4.81
C LEU A 52 6.52 11.19 -5.94
N GLU A 53 7.16 10.07 -6.27
CA GLU A 53 8.10 9.97 -7.39
C GLU A 53 7.41 10.24 -8.73
N GLN A 54 6.21 9.69 -8.95
CA GLN A 54 5.39 10.01 -10.13
C GLN A 54 5.03 11.50 -10.19
N GLN A 55 4.67 12.12 -9.07
CA GLN A 55 4.37 13.54 -9.03
C GLN A 55 5.61 14.41 -9.25
N ASP A 56 6.77 14.01 -8.72
CA ASP A 56 8.03 14.71 -8.93
C ASP A 56 8.46 14.66 -10.40
N MET A 57 8.34 13.50 -11.03
CA MET A 57 8.57 13.35 -12.47
C MET A 57 7.63 14.24 -13.29
N ARG A 58 6.31 14.21 -13.02
CA ARG A 58 5.36 15.11 -13.69
C ARG A 58 5.69 16.59 -13.45
N ASN A 59 6.05 16.96 -12.23
CA ASN A 59 6.43 18.34 -11.91
C ASN A 59 7.70 18.77 -12.64
N LYS A 60 8.70 17.89 -12.76
CA LYS A 60 9.92 18.15 -13.54
C LYS A 60 9.60 18.34 -15.02
N GLU A 61 8.76 17.49 -15.60
CA GLU A 61 8.31 17.62 -16.99
C GLU A 61 7.58 18.94 -17.22
N LEU A 62 6.66 19.31 -16.33
CA LEU A 62 5.94 20.59 -16.39
C LEU A 62 6.89 21.78 -16.30
N ARG A 63 7.86 21.75 -15.38
CA ARG A 63 8.86 22.81 -15.25
C ARG A 63 9.71 22.94 -16.52
N ALA A 64 10.13 21.83 -17.11
CA ALA A 64 10.86 21.83 -18.38
C ALA A 64 9.99 22.37 -19.54
N ALA A 65 8.70 22.04 -19.55
CA ALA A 65 7.75 22.57 -20.53
C ALA A 65 7.51 24.08 -20.38
N MET A 66 7.67 24.64 -19.18
CA MET A 66 7.53 26.08 -18.95
C MET A 66 8.80 26.88 -19.31
N ASP A 67 9.91 26.20 -19.63
CA ASP A 67 11.19 26.85 -19.96
C ASP A 67 11.19 27.30 -21.44
N GLY A 68 10.57 28.45 -21.68
CA GLY A 68 10.49 29.08 -23.00
C GLY A 68 9.31 28.62 -23.87
N GLU A 69 9.09 29.34 -24.97
CA GLU A 69 7.95 29.12 -25.88
C GLU A 69 8.02 27.77 -26.61
N GLU A 70 9.23 27.30 -26.92
CA GLU A 70 9.47 26.02 -27.59
C GLU A 70 9.10 24.82 -26.70
N GLY A 71 9.46 24.88 -25.41
CA GLY A 71 9.07 23.87 -24.43
C GLY A 71 7.54 23.77 -24.28
N LEU A 72 6.86 24.92 -24.26
CA LEU A 72 5.41 24.97 -24.11
C LEU A 72 4.68 24.41 -25.33
N ARG A 73 5.18 24.70 -26.54
CA ARG A 73 4.66 24.15 -27.80
C ARG A 73 4.84 22.63 -27.86
N SER A 74 6.03 22.13 -27.53
CA SER A 74 6.33 20.70 -27.52
C SER A 74 5.44 19.94 -26.53
N TYR A 75 5.27 20.49 -25.32
CA TYR A 75 4.36 19.91 -24.32
C TYR A 75 2.90 19.93 -24.77
N ALA A 76 2.42 21.04 -25.34
CA ALA A 76 1.06 21.15 -25.84
C ALA A 76 0.78 20.17 -26.99
N GLU A 77 1.74 19.99 -27.91
CA GLU A 77 1.63 19.02 -28.99
C GLU A 77 1.60 17.58 -28.46
N LYS A 78 2.50 17.24 -27.52
CA LYS A 78 2.50 15.93 -26.87
C LYS A 78 1.15 15.62 -26.23
N ARG A 79 0.59 16.60 -25.50
CA ARG A 79 -0.73 16.42 -24.87
C ARG A 79 -1.86 16.32 -25.90
N ALA A 80 -1.81 17.10 -26.97
CA ALA A 80 -2.80 17.01 -28.04
C ALA A 80 -2.75 15.65 -28.75
N ARG A 81 -1.54 15.09 -28.97
CA ARG A 81 -1.37 13.74 -29.52
C ARG A 81 -1.96 12.67 -28.60
N GLU A 82 -1.71 12.77 -27.30
CA GLU A 82 -2.16 11.80 -26.29
C GLU A 82 -3.67 11.87 -25.99
N ASP A 83 -4.25 13.07 -25.89
CA ASP A 83 -5.65 13.26 -25.46
C ASP A 83 -6.64 13.43 -26.60
N LEU A 84 -6.20 14.03 -27.70
CA LEU A 84 -7.07 14.50 -28.78
C LEU A 84 -6.79 13.75 -30.09
N ASP A 85 -5.96 12.71 -30.04
CA ASP A 85 -5.47 11.97 -31.20
C ASP A 85 -4.97 12.93 -32.30
N TYR A 86 -4.30 14.02 -31.87
CA TYR A 86 -3.84 15.06 -32.78
C TYR A 86 -2.79 14.51 -33.72
N VAL A 87 -3.06 14.62 -35.02
CA VAL A 87 -2.13 14.25 -36.08
C VAL A 87 -1.81 15.51 -36.89
N ARG A 88 -0.53 15.72 -37.23
CA ARG A 88 -0.15 16.89 -38.03
C ARG A 88 -0.81 16.80 -39.41
N PRO A 89 -1.14 17.95 -40.02
CA PRO A 89 -1.59 17.96 -41.41
C PRO A 89 -0.58 17.22 -42.31
N ASN A 90 -1.05 16.22 -43.06
CA ASN A 90 -0.26 15.33 -43.92
C ASN A 90 0.58 14.24 -43.22
N GLU A 91 0.41 14.02 -41.92
CA GLU A 91 0.98 12.87 -41.21
C GLU A 91 0.05 11.66 -41.35
N ARG A 92 0.62 10.49 -41.69
CA ARG A 92 -0.12 9.22 -41.75
C ARG A 92 0.25 8.41 -40.53
N VAL A 93 -0.73 8.13 -39.69
CA VAL A 93 -0.58 7.26 -38.51
C VAL A 93 -1.23 5.92 -38.82
N PHE A 94 -0.48 4.84 -38.64
CA PHE A 94 -1.00 3.48 -38.77
C PHE A 94 -1.23 2.95 -37.35
N VAL A 95 -2.49 2.66 -37.01
CA VAL A 95 -2.85 2.02 -35.76
C VAL A 95 -3.06 0.54 -36.05
N ASP A 96 -2.46 -0.33 -35.26
CA ASP A 96 -2.66 -1.77 -35.40
C ASP A 96 -4.09 -2.11 -34.95
N GLY A 97 -4.98 -2.30 -35.92
CA GLY A 97 -6.36 -2.70 -35.69
C GLY A 97 -6.40 -4.19 -35.40
N GLY A 98 -6.12 -4.55 -34.14
CA GLY A 98 -6.20 -5.94 -33.70
C GLY A 98 -7.61 -6.51 -33.88
N GLU A 99 -7.69 -7.74 -34.39
CA GLU A 99 -8.90 -8.58 -34.43
C GLU A 99 -9.36 -9.01 -33.03
#